data_AF-A0A453BS45-F1
#
_entry.id   AF-A0A453BS45-F1
#
_cell.length_a   1.000
_cell.length_b   1.000
_cell.length_c   1.000
_cell.angle_alpha   90.00
_cell.angle_beta   90.00
_cell.angle_gamma   90.00
#
_symmetry.space_group_name_H-M   'P 1'
#
loop_
_entity.id
_entity.type
_entity.pdbx_description
1 polymer ?
#
loop_
_entity_poly.entity_id
_entity_poly.type
_entity_poly.pdbx_seq_one_letter_code
_entity_poly.pdbx_strand_id
1 'polypeptide(L)'
;KRSSVGSREPAVVEAPELKMTVERTNSWERAEREKDIRQGLDLATTLERIEKNFVITDPRLPDNPIIFASDSFLELTEYTREEILGRNCRFLQGSETDQTTVDKIREAIREQKEVTVQLINYTKSG
;
A
#
# COMPACT_ATOMS: atom_id res chain seq x y z
N LYS A 1 -19.48 -62.73 47.59
CA LYS A 1 -19.64 -61.50 48.39
C LYS A 1 -18.27 -60.84 48.51
N ARG A 2 -18.17 -59.57 48.08
CA ARG A 2 -17.13 -58.55 48.35
C ARG A 2 -15.76 -58.78 47.68
N SER A 3 -15.31 -58.03 46.67
CA SER A 3 -15.16 -56.56 46.45
C SER A 3 -13.70 -56.12 46.67
N SER A 4 -12.99 -55.99 45.55
CA SER A 4 -11.95 -55.02 45.18
C SER A 4 -11.10 -54.36 46.29
N VAL A 5 -9.80 -54.66 46.24
CA VAL A 5 -8.70 -53.90 46.83
C VAL A 5 -8.57 -52.56 46.11
N GLY A 6 -8.61 -51.46 46.86
CA GLY A 6 -8.29 -50.12 46.40
C GLY A 6 -7.35 -49.45 47.39
N SER A 7 -6.05 -49.49 47.11
CA SER A 7 -5.00 -48.82 47.86
C SER A 7 -5.00 -47.33 47.50
N ARG A 8 -5.15 -46.44 48.48
CA ARG A 8 -5.00 -44.99 48.32
C ARG A 8 -3.54 -44.61 48.54
N GLU A 9 -2.93 -43.94 47.55
CA GLU A 9 -1.65 -43.23 47.68
C GLU A 9 -1.85 -41.85 48.35
N PRO A 10 -0.85 -41.30 49.07
CA PRO A 10 -0.98 -40.03 49.75
C PRO A 10 -0.72 -38.84 48.80
N ALA A 11 -1.44 -37.74 49.05
CA ALA A 11 -1.45 -36.53 48.24
C ALA A 11 -0.09 -35.81 48.22
N VAL A 12 0.39 -35.49 47.01
CA VAL A 12 1.50 -34.56 46.78
C VAL A 12 1.00 -33.14 47.06
N VAL A 13 1.72 -32.42 47.93
CA VAL A 13 1.47 -31.01 48.24
C VAL A 13 2.02 -30.17 47.07
N GLU A 14 1.15 -29.63 46.21
CA GLU A 14 1.54 -28.70 45.15
C GLU A 14 1.80 -27.30 45.73
N ALA A 15 3.01 -26.76 45.49
CA ALA A 15 3.32 -25.35 45.73
C ALA A 15 2.73 -24.48 44.61
N PRO A 16 1.95 -23.42 44.89
CA PRO A 16 1.23 -22.69 43.86
C PRO A 16 1.93 -21.37 43.51
N GLU A 17 3.10 -21.38 42.88
CA GLU A 17 3.77 -20.13 42.49
C GLU A 17 4.45 -20.19 41.13
N LEU A 18 3.74 -20.64 40.07
CA LEU A 18 4.20 -20.43 38.69
C LEU A 18 3.03 -20.47 37.69
N LYS A 19 2.01 -19.65 37.90
CA LYS A 19 0.93 -19.44 36.90
C LYS A 19 0.67 -17.97 36.53
N MET A 20 1.24 -17.00 37.26
CA MET A 20 0.93 -15.57 37.03
C MET A 20 1.83 -14.86 36.01
N THR A 21 2.90 -15.49 35.50
CA THR A 21 3.82 -14.84 34.54
C THR A 21 3.55 -15.17 33.08
N VAL A 22 2.85 -16.27 32.77
CA VAL A 22 2.61 -16.72 31.38
C VAL A 22 1.31 -16.12 30.79
N GLU A 23 0.29 -15.85 31.59
CA GLU A 23 -0.98 -15.29 31.07
C GLU A 23 -0.93 -13.77 30.84
N ARG A 24 -0.09 -13.04 31.58
CA ARG A 24 0.04 -11.59 31.39
C ARG A 24 0.70 -11.30 30.03
N THR A 25 1.81 -11.97 29.70
CA THR A 25 2.57 -11.75 28.45
C THR A 25 1.70 -11.87 27.18
N ASN A 26 0.76 -12.81 27.16
CA ASN A 26 -0.13 -13.03 26.00
C ASN A 26 -1.19 -11.92 25.81
N SER A 27 -1.47 -11.12 26.84
CA SER A 27 -2.47 -10.06 26.78
C SER A 27 -1.88 -8.75 26.25
N TRP A 28 -0.64 -8.43 26.61
CA TRP A 28 0.08 -7.25 26.09
C TRP A 28 0.40 -7.40 24.60
N GLU A 29 0.84 -8.58 24.16
CA GLU A 29 1.12 -8.86 22.74
C GLU A 29 -0.12 -8.86 21.83
N ARG A 30 -1.30 -9.15 22.36
CA ARG A 30 -2.57 -9.09 21.60
C ARG A 30 -3.11 -7.67 21.53
N ALA A 31 -2.99 -6.91 22.62
CA ALA A 31 -3.36 -5.49 22.64
C ALA A 31 -2.44 -4.65 21.76
N GLU A 32 -1.13 -4.92 21.73
CA GLU A 32 -0.18 -4.29 20.80
C GLU A 32 -0.47 -4.66 19.36
N ARG A 33 -0.71 -5.95 19.04
CA ARG A 33 -1.12 -6.36 17.68
C ARG A 33 -2.43 -5.72 17.24
N GLU A 34 -3.42 -5.58 18.11
CA GLU A 34 -4.68 -4.88 17.80
C GLU A 34 -4.51 -3.36 17.64
N LYS A 35 -3.49 -2.78 18.27
CA LYS A 35 -3.15 -1.35 18.15
C LYS A 35 -2.35 -1.09 16.86
N ASP A 36 -1.46 -2.01 16.49
CA ASP A 36 -0.74 -2.03 15.20
C ASP A 36 -1.71 -2.23 14.02
N ILE A 37 -2.69 -3.13 14.15
CA ILE A 37 -3.76 -3.30 13.15
C ILE A 37 -4.59 -2.01 12.99
N ARG A 38 -4.69 -1.20 14.05
CA ARG A 38 -5.43 0.08 14.05
C ARG A 38 -4.57 1.30 13.69
N GLN A 39 -3.27 1.14 13.43
CA GLN A 39 -2.35 2.18 12.96
C GLN A 39 -1.65 1.83 11.63
N GLY A 40 -2.15 0.85 10.89
CA GLY A 40 -1.77 0.65 9.50
C GLY A 40 -2.68 1.44 8.57
N LEU A 41 -2.37 2.72 8.31
CA LEU A 41 -2.81 3.33 7.05
C LEU A 41 -2.03 2.62 5.96
N ASP A 42 -2.64 1.62 5.33
CA ASP A 42 -2.09 1.03 4.13
C ASP A 42 -1.94 2.14 3.08
N LEU A 43 -0.74 2.27 2.51
CA LEU A 43 -0.43 3.32 1.54
C LEU A 43 -1.37 3.21 0.33
N ALA A 44 -1.71 1.98 -0.08
CA ALA A 44 -2.68 1.79 -1.16
C ALA A 44 -4.07 2.31 -0.75
N THR A 45 -4.62 1.89 0.39
CA THR A 45 -5.91 2.44 0.86
C THR A 45 -5.90 3.96 1.09
N THR A 46 -4.76 4.56 1.41
CA THR A 46 -4.64 6.01 1.60
C THR A 46 -4.68 6.75 0.26
N LEU A 47 -3.96 6.24 -0.74
CA LEU A 47 -3.94 6.80 -2.09
C LEU A 47 -5.28 6.60 -2.81
N GLU A 48 -5.95 5.47 -2.58
CA GLU A 48 -7.29 5.17 -3.12
C GLU A 48 -8.36 6.13 -2.61
N ARG A 49 -8.22 6.67 -1.38
CA ARG A 49 -9.14 7.68 -0.83
C ARG A 49 -9.01 9.05 -1.51
N ILE A 50 -7.96 9.27 -2.31
CA ILE A 50 -7.75 10.53 -3.01
C ILE A 50 -8.53 10.47 -4.32
N GLU A 51 -9.71 11.09 -4.34
CA GLU A 51 -10.57 11.23 -5.52
C GLU A 51 -10.02 12.31 -6.47
N LYS A 52 -8.82 12.09 -7.03
CA LYS A 52 -8.15 12.97 -8.00
C LYS A 52 -7.46 12.15 -9.09
N ASN A 53 -7.21 12.79 -10.22
CA ASN A 53 -6.46 12.22 -11.33
C ASN A 53 -4.96 12.41 -11.06
N PHE A 54 -4.25 11.35 -10.69
CA PHE A 54 -2.81 11.42 -10.46
C PHE A 54 -2.11 10.09 -10.73
N VAL A 55 -0.81 10.19 -10.99
CA VAL A 55 0.09 9.06 -11.22
C VAL A 55 1.38 9.27 -10.43
N ILE A 56 2.05 8.17 -10.10
CA ILE A 56 3.39 8.18 -9.49
C ILE A 56 4.33 7.44 -10.44
N THR A 57 5.50 8.03 -10.71
CA THR A 57 6.53 7.48 -11.61
C THR A 57 7.84 7.27 -10.85
N ASP A 58 8.68 6.34 -11.31
CA ASP A 58 10.00 6.08 -10.70
C ASP A 58 11.16 6.51 -11.62
N PRO A 59 11.84 7.65 -11.32
CA PRO A 59 12.91 8.16 -12.17
C PRO A 59 14.20 7.33 -12.07
N ARG A 60 14.30 6.36 -11.15
CA ARG A 60 15.45 5.46 -11.03
C ARG A 60 15.41 4.35 -12.08
N LEU A 61 14.23 4.08 -12.63
CA LEU A 61 14.05 3.11 -13.71
C LEU A 61 14.21 3.82 -15.07
N PRO A 62 14.69 3.10 -16.10
CA PRO A 62 14.79 3.65 -17.44
C PRO A 62 13.45 4.21 -17.91
N ASP A 63 13.48 5.41 -18.49
CA ASP A 63 12.32 6.07 -19.08
C ASP A 63 11.27 6.62 -18.09
N ASN A 64 11.54 6.64 -16.78
CA ASN A 64 10.64 7.13 -15.73
C ASN A 64 9.20 6.54 -15.84
N PRO A 65 9.05 5.22 -15.68
CA PRO A 65 7.78 4.54 -15.85
C PRO A 65 6.80 4.83 -14.71
N ILE A 66 5.50 4.75 -15.01
CA ILE A 66 4.41 4.79 -14.03
C ILE A 66 4.46 3.54 -13.16
N ILE A 67 4.50 3.73 -11.84
CA ILE A 67 4.44 2.66 -10.83
C ILE A 67 3.08 2.61 -10.10
N PHE A 68 2.30 3.69 -10.18
CA PHE A 68 0.97 3.78 -9.62
C PHE A 68 0.12 4.77 -10.42
N ALA A 69 -1.17 4.47 -10.55
CA ALA A 69 -2.17 5.36 -11.14
C ALA A 69 -3.47 5.26 -10.34
N SER A 70 -4.09 6.41 -10.08
CA SER A 70 -5.40 6.48 -9.42
C SER A 70 -6.51 5.95 -10.32
N ASP A 71 -7.59 5.44 -9.73
CA ASP A 71 -8.74 4.93 -10.50
C ASP A 71 -9.39 6.04 -11.34
N SER A 72 -9.50 7.26 -10.80
CA SER A 72 -10.03 8.41 -11.56
C SER A 72 -9.17 8.74 -12.79
N PHE A 73 -7.85 8.55 -12.72
CA PHE A 73 -6.98 8.72 -13.89
C PHE A 73 -7.25 7.66 -14.97
N LEU A 74 -7.46 6.40 -14.57
CA LEU A 74 -7.80 5.31 -15.48
C LEU A 74 -9.13 5.58 -16.20
N GLU A 75 -10.15 5.99 -15.44
CA GLU A 75 -11.46 6.36 -15.96
C GLU A 75 -11.39 7.55 -16.93
N LEU A 76 -10.66 8.61 -16.56
CA LEU A 76 -10.52 9.81 -17.39
C LEU A 76 -9.79 9.54 -18.71
N THR A 77 -8.75 8.70 -18.68
CA THR A 77 -7.90 8.45 -19.83
C THR A 77 -8.34 7.26 -20.68
N GLU A 78 -9.31 6.48 -20.18
CA GLU A 78 -9.87 5.28 -20.80
C GLU A 78 -8.86 4.12 -20.98
N TYR A 79 -7.77 4.16 -20.22
CA TYR A 79 -6.77 3.10 -20.20
C TYR A 79 -6.98 2.16 -19.01
N THR A 80 -6.60 0.89 -19.18
CA THR A 80 -6.53 -0.04 -18.06
C THR A 80 -5.19 0.07 -17.33
N ARG A 81 -5.15 -0.38 -16.08
CA ARG A 81 -3.94 -0.37 -15.26
C ARG A 81 -2.80 -1.16 -15.91
N GLU A 82 -3.13 -2.30 -16.51
CA GLU A 82 -2.18 -3.20 -17.19
C GLU A 82 -1.56 -2.54 -18.42
N GLU A 83 -2.27 -1.62 -19.06
CA GLU A 83 -1.80 -0.93 -20.26
C GLU A 83 -0.82 0.21 -19.97
N ILE A 84 -0.82 0.76 -18.74
CA ILE A 84 -0.07 1.97 -18.40
C ILE A 84 1.04 1.75 -17.37
N LEU A 85 0.93 0.75 -16.49
CA LEU A 85 1.99 0.45 -15.54
C LEU A 85 3.25 0.03 -16.28
N GLY A 86 4.40 0.58 -15.87
CA GLY A 86 5.68 0.34 -16.54
C GLY A 86 5.93 1.22 -17.78
N ARG A 87 5.00 2.12 -18.15
CA ARG A 87 5.17 3.03 -19.30
C ARG A 87 5.35 4.47 -18.84
N ASN A 88 6.04 5.27 -19.65
CA ASN A 88 6.12 6.71 -19.44
C ASN A 88 4.80 7.41 -19.82
N CYS A 89 4.39 8.45 -19.08
CA CYS A 89 3.15 9.20 -19.30
C CYS A 89 3.01 9.89 -20.66
N ARG A 90 4.06 9.94 -21.50
CA ARG A 90 4.01 10.59 -22.82
C ARG A 90 2.99 9.99 -23.80
N PHE A 91 2.45 8.80 -23.52
CA PHE A 91 1.42 8.20 -24.37
C PHE A 91 0.12 9.02 -24.43
N LEU A 92 -0.08 9.94 -23.48
CA LEU A 92 -1.21 10.89 -23.50
C LEU A 92 -1.00 12.03 -24.50
N GLN A 93 0.20 12.22 -25.03
CA GLN A 93 0.52 13.32 -25.94
C GLN A 93 0.11 12.95 -27.37
N GLY A 94 -0.38 13.94 -28.12
CA GLY A 94 -0.81 13.77 -29.51
C GLY A 94 -0.42 14.95 -30.40
N SER A 95 -1.12 15.11 -31.52
CA SER A 95 -0.72 16.04 -32.59
C SER A 95 -0.77 17.51 -32.19
N GLU A 96 -1.73 17.91 -31.34
CA GLU A 96 -1.86 19.30 -30.89
C GLU A 96 -1.13 19.56 -29.56
N THR A 97 -0.42 18.57 -29.02
CA THR A 97 0.37 18.75 -27.81
C THR A 97 1.58 19.64 -28.11
N ASP A 98 1.60 20.82 -27.50
CA ASP A 98 2.71 21.78 -27.62
C ASP A 98 4.02 21.21 -27.03
N GLN A 99 4.98 20.97 -27.91
CA GLN A 99 6.29 20.42 -27.55
C GLN A 99 7.11 21.37 -26.68
N THR A 100 6.91 22.68 -26.78
CA THR A 100 7.63 23.63 -25.91
C THR A 100 7.20 23.48 -24.46
N THR A 101 5.94 23.12 -24.23
CA THR A 101 5.41 22.81 -22.90
C THR A 101 5.91 21.46 -22.41
N VAL A 102 6.02 20.45 -23.29
CA VAL A 102 6.63 19.15 -22.95
C VAL A 102 8.09 19.31 -22.55
N ASP A 103 8.84 20.18 -23.22
CA ASP A 103 10.24 20.46 -22.90
C ASP A 103 10.40 21.09 -21.51
N LYS A 104 9.48 21.97 -21.10
CA LYS A 104 9.45 22.52 -19.73
C LYS A 104 9.27 21.42 -18.67
N ILE A 105 8.39 20.45 -18.93
CA ILE A 105 8.20 19.30 -18.03
C ILE A 105 9.48 18.46 -17.98
N ARG A 106 10.10 18.19 -19.14
CA ARG A 106 11.33 17.40 -19.21
C ARG A 106 12.47 18.08 -18.43
N GLU A 107 12.59 19.39 -18.54
CA GLU A 107 13.59 20.16 -17.79
C GLU A 107 13.33 20.11 -16.29
N ALA A 108 12.09 20.33 -15.86
CA ALA A 108 11.73 20.27 -14.44
C ALA A 108 12.05 18.90 -13.81
N ILE A 109 11.80 17.80 -14.54
CA ILE A 109 12.18 16.45 -14.09
C ILE A 109 13.70 16.33 -13.97
N ARG A 110 14.46 16.83 -14.95
CA ARG A 110 15.93 16.79 -14.94
C ARG A 110 16.53 17.60 -13.80
N GLU A 111 15.96 18.77 -13.50
CA GLU A 111 16.37 19.64 -12.40
C GLU A 111 15.79 19.24 -11.03
N GLN A 112 14.91 18.23 -10.99
CA GLN A 112 14.18 17.82 -9.79
C GLN A 112 13.39 18.96 -9.13
N LYS A 113 12.72 19.77 -9.95
CA LYS A 113 11.88 20.90 -9.51
C LYS A 113 10.42 20.64 -9.83
N GLU A 114 9.55 21.27 -9.05
CA GLU A 114 8.12 21.29 -9.34
C GLU A 114 7.83 22.13 -10.59
N VAL A 115 6.77 21.75 -11.32
CA VAL A 115 6.32 22.49 -12.50
C VAL A 115 4.81 22.35 -12.65
N THR A 116 4.16 23.44 -13.03
CA THR A 116 2.72 23.48 -13.35
C THR A 116 2.56 24.05 -14.74
N VAL A 117 1.92 23.28 -15.62
CA VAL A 117 1.67 23.67 -17.02
C VAL A 117 0.27 23.26 -17.46
N GLN A 118 -0.20 23.84 -18.56
CA GLN A 118 -1.39 23.41 -19.26
C GLN A 118 -0.95 22.85 -20.61
N LEU A 119 -1.38 21.63 -20.94
CA LEU A 119 -1.13 20.99 -22.23
C LEU A 119 -2.35 20.19 -22.68
N ILE A 120 -2.43 19.91 -23.97
CA ILE A 120 -3.42 19.01 -24.56
C ILE A 120 -2.94 17.57 -24.40
N ASN A 121 -3.82 16.73 -23.86
CA ASN A 121 -3.66 15.29 -23.76
C ASN A 121 -4.87 14.60 -24.41
N TYR A 122 -4.67 13.38 -24.89
CA TYR A 122 -5.64 12.56 -25.59
C TYR A 122 -5.95 11.31 -24.77
N THR A 123 -7.21 10.86 -24.82
CA THR A 123 -7.63 9.59 -24.21
C THR A 123 -7.25 8.43 -25.12
N LYS A 124 -7.56 7.20 -24.71
CA LYS A 124 -7.35 6.02 -25.56
C LYS A 124 -8.14 6.07 -26.87
N SER A 125 -9.33 6.68 -26.87
CA SER A 125 -10.19 6.78 -28.06
C SER A 125 -9.81 7.92 -29.01
N GLY A 126 -8.93 8.85 -28.60
CA GLY A 126 -8.50 10.01 -29.39
C GLY A 126 -9.17 11.28 -28.92
#